data_AF-A0A2P5KEE4-F1
#
_entry.id   AF-A0A2P5KEE4-F1
#
_cell.length_a   1.000
_cell.length_b   1.000
_cell.length_c   1.000
_cell.angle_alpha   90.00
_cell.angle_beta   90.00
_cell.angle_gamma   90.00
#
_symmetry.space_group_name_H-M   'P 1'
#
loop_
_entity.id
_entity.type
_entity.pdbx_description
1 polymer ?
#
loop_
_entity_poly.entity_id
_entity_poly.type
_entity_poly.pdbx_seq_one_letter_code
_entity_poly.pdbx_strand_id
1 'polypeptide(L)'
;MIQRHGWNVLFHECLIEQLVKLHAATQRAQQQDPQGFESNANVRLLFDALSKLIFEAVPSDPNREEYRQGNTIGAEFRHWRCAKIGRRFRLFFRFDSKTRIIIFAWVNDENTLRSSGSKSDPYAVF
;
A
#
# COMPACT_ATOMS: atom_id res chain seq x y z
N MET A 1 13.54 3.84 -12.85
CA MET A 1 12.39 3.06 -13.33
C MET A 1 12.70 1.60 -13.04
N ILE A 2 11.86 0.92 -12.24
CA ILE A 2 12.09 -0.48 -11.86
C ILE A 2 11.22 -1.36 -12.76
N GLN A 3 11.79 -2.41 -13.36
CA GLN A 3 11.03 -3.39 -14.14
C GLN A 3 10.84 -4.69 -13.37
N ARG A 4 9.60 -5.17 -13.27
CA ARG A 4 9.24 -6.44 -12.62
C ARG A 4 8.21 -7.17 -13.47
N HIS A 5 8.43 -8.45 -13.76
CA HIS A 5 7.51 -9.27 -14.56
C HIS A 5 7.09 -8.63 -15.91
N GLY A 6 7.96 -7.81 -16.53
CA GLY A 6 7.66 -7.10 -17.78
C GLY A 6 6.81 -5.82 -17.62
N TRP A 7 6.57 -5.38 -16.38
CA TRP A 7 5.89 -4.13 -16.04
C TRP A 7 6.88 -3.09 -15.52
N ASN A 8 6.67 -1.83 -15.91
CA ASN A 8 7.35 -0.67 -15.38
C ASN A 8 6.67 -0.24 -14.08
N VAL A 9 7.37 -0.35 -12.96
CA VAL A 9 6.91 0.09 -11.65
C VAL A 9 7.36 1.51 -11.39
N LEU A 10 6.38 2.37 -11.11
CA LEU A 10 6.52 3.76 -10.73
C LEU A 10 5.92 4.00 -9.35
N PHE A 11 6.51 4.94 -8.63
CA PHE A 11 6.09 5.34 -7.30
C PHE A 11 5.73 6.82 -7.32
N HIS A 12 4.56 7.14 -6.79
CA HIS A 12 4.17 8.52 -6.56
C HIS A 12 4.94 9.08 -5.36
N GLU A 13 5.25 10.37 -5.38
CA GLU A 13 6.03 11.05 -4.32
C GLU A 13 5.37 10.89 -2.94
N CYS A 14 4.05 11.03 -2.87
CA CYS A 14 3.28 10.80 -1.65
C CYS A 14 3.51 9.39 -1.06
N LEU A 15 3.56 8.35 -1.89
CA LEU A 15 3.86 7.00 -1.41
C LEU A 15 5.30 6.87 -0.93
N ILE A 16 6.25 7.49 -1.63
CA ILE A 16 7.67 7.45 -1.23
C ILE A 16 7.83 8.05 0.17
N GLU A 17 7.20 9.21 0.43
CA GLU A 17 7.23 9.82 1.76
C GLU A 17 6.64 8.90 2.84
N GLN A 18 5.52 8.23 2.55
CA GLN A 18 4.90 7.28 3.47
C GLN A 18 5.80 6.06 3.73
N LEU A 19 6.44 5.52 2.69
CA LEU A 19 7.38 4.40 2.82
C LEU A 19 8.63 4.78 3.61
N VAL A 20 9.17 5.99 3.42
CA VAL A 20 10.30 6.50 4.21
C VAL A 20 9.91 6.64 5.68
N LYS A 21 8.73 7.19 5.97
CA LYS A 21 8.20 7.27 7.34
C LYS A 21 8.01 5.87 7.95
N LEU A 22 7.46 4.92 7.20
CA LEU A 22 7.27 3.54 7.64
C LEU A 22 8.60 2.83 7.92
N HIS A 23 9.59 3.04 7.06
CA HIS A 23 10.93 2.48 7.22
C HIS A 23 11.63 3.07 8.45
N ALA A 24 11.56 4.39 8.63
CA ALA A 24 12.11 5.05 9.83
C ALA A 24 11.41 4.58 11.11
N ALA A 25 10.09 4.39 11.08
CA ALA A 25 9.34 3.81 12.19
C ALA A 25 9.79 2.37 12.49
N THR A 26 9.96 1.52 11.45
CA THR A 26 10.49 0.16 11.60
C THR A 26 11.89 0.15 12.21
N GLN A 27 12.79 1.04 11.78
CA GLN A 27 14.15 1.12 12.32
C GLN A 27 14.17 1.57 13.79
N ARG A 28 13.36 2.57 14.16
CA ARG A 28 13.22 3.02 15.56
C ARG A 28 12.63 1.92 16.43
N ALA A 29 11.59 1.26 15.94
CA ALA A 29 10.96 0.12 16.61
C ALA A 29 11.96 -1.01 16.88
N GLN A 30 12.81 -1.33 15.90
CA GLN A 30 13.86 -2.35 16.05
C GLN A 30 14.90 -1.99 17.13
N GLN A 31 15.23 -0.70 17.29
CA GLN A 31 16.19 -0.24 18.28
C GLN A 31 15.59 -0.10 19.69
N GLN A 32 14.31 0.28 19.80
CA GLN A 32 13.69 0.64 21.07
C GLN A 32 13.10 -0.55 21.83
N ASP A 33 12.59 -1.58 21.16
CA ASP A 33 11.89 -2.65 21.89
C ASP A 33 11.89 -4.01 21.17
N PRO A 34 12.80 -4.93 21.53
CA PRO A 34 12.77 -6.32 21.08
C PRO A 34 11.60 -7.14 21.65
N GLN A 35 10.94 -6.71 22.74
CA GLN A 35 9.95 -7.50 23.48
C GLN A 35 8.51 -6.95 23.41
N GLY A 36 8.29 -5.64 23.19
CA GLY A 36 6.99 -5.01 22.87
C GLY A 36 6.53 -5.26 21.43
N PHE A 37 6.63 -6.52 21.03
CA PHE A 37 6.61 -7.01 19.66
C PHE A 37 5.27 -6.80 18.95
N GLU A 38 4.15 -6.60 19.65
CA GLU A 38 2.83 -6.61 19.01
C GLU A 38 2.51 -5.38 18.16
N SER A 39 2.93 -4.18 18.56
CA SER A 39 2.73 -2.97 17.73
C SER A 39 3.83 -2.84 16.66
N ASN A 40 5.07 -3.16 17.02
CA ASN A 40 6.25 -2.99 16.18
C ASN A 40 6.44 -4.09 15.13
N ALA A 41 6.00 -5.33 15.41
CA ALA A 41 6.01 -6.39 14.40
C ALA A 41 5.01 -6.10 13.27
N ASN A 42 3.90 -5.41 13.54
CA ASN A 42 2.94 -5.04 12.50
C ASN A 42 3.57 -4.12 11.46
N VAL A 43 4.37 -3.12 11.88
CA VAL A 43 5.05 -2.20 10.96
C VAL A 43 6.07 -2.93 10.09
N ARG A 44 6.88 -3.83 10.67
CA ARG A 44 7.86 -4.63 9.90
C ARG A 44 7.17 -5.59 8.94
N LEU A 45 6.15 -6.32 9.41
CA LEU A 45 5.35 -7.22 8.57
C LEU A 45 4.63 -6.47 7.46
N LEU A 46 4.16 -5.25 7.72
CA LEU A 46 3.57 -4.38 6.72
C LEU A 46 4.60 -3.98 5.66
N PHE A 47 5.80 -3.56 6.06
CA PHE A 47 6.86 -3.20 5.11
C PHE A 47 7.26 -4.40 4.23
N ASP A 48 7.40 -5.59 4.82
CA ASP A 48 7.70 -6.83 4.09
C ASP A 48 6.56 -7.22 3.14
N ALA A 49 5.31 -7.10 3.59
CA ALA A 49 4.14 -7.37 2.76
C ALA A 49 3.97 -6.35 1.63
N LEU A 50 4.23 -5.06 1.89
CA LEU A 50 4.28 -4.00 0.88
C LEU A 50 5.32 -4.31 -0.18
N SER A 51 6.53 -4.65 0.25
CA SER A 51 7.63 -4.99 -0.65
C SER A 51 7.28 -6.17 -1.54
N LYS A 52 6.73 -7.26 -0.97
CA LYS A 52 6.25 -8.41 -1.74
C LYS A 52 5.11 -8.05 -2.70
N LEU A 53 4.16 -7.23 -2.27
CA LEU A 53 3.08 -6.78 -3.16
C LEU A 53 3.61 -5.95 -4.33
N ILE A 54 4.44 -4.96 -4.05
CA ILE A 54 4.97 -4.00 -5.02
C ILE A 54 5.89 -4.68 -6.04
N PHE A 55 6.75 -5.60 -5.59
CA PHE A 55 7.78 -6.18 -6.44
C PHE A 55 7.42 -7.54 -7.05
N GLU A 56 6.52 -8.30 -6.42
CA GLU A 56 6.19 -9.67 -6.85
C GLU A 56 4.71 -9.80 -7.20
N ALA A 57 3.79 -9.62 -6.25
CA ALA A 57 2.39 -10.00 -6.45
C ALA A 57 1.65 -9.11 -7.46
N VAL A 58 1.78 -7.79 -7.35
CA VAL A 58 1.10 -6.83 -8.24
C VAL A 58 1.70 -6.85 -9.65
N PRO A 59 3.02 -6.88 -9.87
CA PRO A 59 3.56 -7.03 -11.22
C PRO A 59 3.32 -8.42 -11.84
N SER A 60 3.14 -9.46 -11.02
CA SER A 60 2.77 -10.80 -11.52
C SER A 60 1.37 -10.81 -12.13
N ASP A 61 0.39 -10.21 -11.47
CA ASP A 61 -0.95 -9.98 -12.03
C ASP A 61 -1.63 -8.74 -11.41
N PRO A 62 -1.57 -7.58 -12.09
CA PRO A 62 -2.16 -6.35 -11.55
C PRO A 62 -3.69 -6.29 -11.70
N ASN A 63 -4.30 -7.20 -12.49
CA ASN A 63 -5.74 -7.20 -12.77
C ASN A 63 -6.53 -8.21 -11.92
N ARG A 64 -5.92 -8.80 -10.89
CA ARG A 64 -6.61 -9.69 -9.95
C ARG A 64 -7.88 -9.06 -9.41
N GLU A 65 -8.92 -9.88 -9.32
CA GLU A 65 -10.22 -9.44 -8.80
C GLU A 65 -10.14 -9.02 -7.33
N GLU A 66 -9.22 -9.62 -6.58
CA GLU A 66 -8.92 -9.28 -5.19
C GLU A 66 -8.54 -7.80 -4.98
N TYR A 67 -7.98 -7.17 -6.01
CA TYR A 67 -7.59 -5.76 -5.99
C TYR A 67 -8.71 -4.82 -6.46
N ARG A 68 -9.82 -5.34 -6.99
CA ARG A 68 -10.94 -4.50 -7.41
C ARG A 68 -11.73 -4.07 -6.19
N GLN A 69 -11.82 -2.75 -6.00
CA GLN A 69 -12.47 -2.15 -4.83
C GLN A 69 -13.99 -1.93 -5.02
N GLY A 70 -14.55 -2.32 -6.17
CA GLY A 70 -15.95 -2.08 -6.50
C GLY A 70 -16.27 -0.58 -6.53
N ASN A 71 -17.42 -0.20 -5.96
CA ASN A 71 -17.91 1.18 -5.90
C ASN A 71 -17.73 1.83 -4.51
N THR A 72 -16.93 1.23 -3.62
CA THR A 72 -16.92 1.62 -2.19
C THR A 72 -16.39 3.04 -1.92
N ILE A 73 -15.66 3.65 -2.87
CA ILE A 73 -15.10 5.02 -2.76
C ILE A 73 -15.77 6.01 -3.73
N GLY A 74 -16.70 5.54 -4.56
CA GLY A 74 -17.30 6.34 -5.64
C GLY A 74 -16.80 5.93 -7.02
N ALA A 75 -17.63 6.17 -8.04
CA ALA A 75 -17.41 5.70 -9.41
C ALA A 75 -16.13 6.27 -10.05
N GLU A 76 -15.69 7.45 -9.62
CA GLU A 76 -14.49 8.13 -10.12
C GLU A 76 -13.19 7.38 -9.75
N PHE A 77 -13.22 6.61 -8.66
CA PHE A 77 -12.05 5.87 -8.17
C PHE A 77 -12.01 4.41 -8.64
N ARG A 78 -12.90 4.00 -9.55
CA ARG A 78 -12.96 2.62 -10.09
C ARG A 78 -11.69 2.19 -10.83
N HIS A 79 -10.92 3.16 -11.31
CA HIS A 79 -9.65 2.95 -11.99
C HIS A 79 -8.52 2.59 -11.03
N TRP A 80 -8.70 2.87 -9.73
CA TRP A 80 -7.76 2.48 -8.69
C TRP A 80 -7.99 1.03 -8.27
N ARG A 81 -6.90 0.40 -7.87
CA ARG A 81 -6.85 -0.94 -7.32
C ARG A 81 -6.36 -0.83 -5.89
N CYS A 82 -6.94 -1.65 -5.03
CA CYS A 82 -6.62 -1.68 -3.61
C CYS A 82 -6.15 -3.08 -3.22
N ALA A 83 -4.85 -3.22 -3.00
CA ALA A 83 -4.29 -4.42 -2.37
C ALA A 83 -4.48 -4.32 -0.85
N LYS A 84 -5.10 -5.35 -0.26
CA LYS A 84 -5.36 -5.41 1.18
C LYS A 84 -4.22 -6.13 1.87
N ILE A 85 -3.61 -5.50 2.88
CA ILE A 85 -2.55 -6.08 3.70
C ILE A 85 -3.11 -6.30 5.10
N GLY A 86 -3.40 -7.56 5.41
CA GLY A 86 -4.11 -7.91 6.64
C GLY A 86 -5.48 -7.24 6.74
N ARG A 87 -5.90 -6.87 7.97
CA ARG A 87 -7.19 -6.23 8.21
C ARG A 87 -7.16 -4.70 8.19
N ARG A 88 -5.97 -4.10 8.33
CA ARG A 88 -5.80 -2.68 8.68
C ARG A 88 -5.20 -1.84 7.55
N PHE A 89 -4.39 -2.43 6.66
CA PHE A 89 -3.64 -1.70 5.65
C PHE A 89 -4.15 -1.98 4.23
N ARG A 90 -4.01 -0.98 3.37
CA ARG A 90 -4.53 -0.87 2.02
C ARG A 90 -3.54 -0.06 1.18
N LEU A 91 -3.03 -0.70 0.14
CA LEU A 91 -2.16 -0.10 -0.85
C LEU A 91 -2.98 0.21 -2.10
N PHE A 92 -2.97 1.48 -2.52
CA PHE A 92 -3.65 1.97 -3.69
C PHE A 92 -2.68 2.12 -4.84
N PHE A 93 -3.04 1.51 -5.97
CA PHE A 93 -2.26 1.56 -7.19
C PHE A 93 -3.16 1.62 -8.41
N ARG A 94 -2.59 2.08 -9.52
CA ARG A 94 -3.21 2.05 -10.83
C ARG A 94 -2.26 1.36 -11.79
N PHE A 95 -2.80 0.67 -12.78
CA PHE A 95 -1.99 0.10 -13.84
C PHE A 95 -2.61 0.43 -15.20
N ASP A 96 -1.77 0.37 -16.22
CA ASP A 96 -2.17 0.47 -17.62
C ASP A 96 -1.56 -0.70 -18.39
N SER A 97 -2.44 -1.62 -18.83
CA SER A 97 -2.03 -2.79 -19.61
C SER A 97 -1.48 -2.44 -20.99
N LYS A 98 -1.85 -1.30 -21.58
CA LYS A 98 -1.35 -0.91 -22.91
C LYS A 98 0.12 -0.51 -22.84
N THR A 99 0.47 0.28 -21.84
CA THR A 99 1.85 0.76 -21.63
C THR A 99 2.68 -0.15 -20.72
N ARG A 100 2.05 -1.17 -20.10
CA ARG A 100 2.64 -2.05 -19.08
C ARG A 100 3.26 -1.26 -17.94
N ILE A 101 2.54 -0.25 -17.43
CA ILE A 101 2.98 0.60 -16.32
C ILE A 101 2.11 0.33 -15.10
N ILE A 102 2.72 0.27 -13.92
CA ILE A 102 2.07 0.19 -12.62
C ILE A 102 2.54 1.39 -11.81
N ILE A 103 1.60 2.19 -11.32
CA ILE A 103 1.84 3.38 -10.51
C ILE A 103 1.25 3.14 -9.13
N PHE A 104 2.12 3.04 -8.13
CA PHE A 104 1.70 2.98 -6.74
C PHE A 104 1.59 4.41 -6.20
N ALA A 105 0.39 4.78 -5.75
CA ALA A 105 0.09 6.17 -5.42
C ALA A 105 0.04 6.45 -3.93
N TRP A 106 -0.50 5.52 -3.14
CA TRP A 106 -0.76 5.77 -1.73
C TRP A 106 -0.88 4.48 -0.92
N VAL A 107 -0.49 4.52 0.34
CA VAL A 107 -0.72 3.45 1.32
C VAL A 107 -1.19 4.11 2.62
N ASN A 108 -2.17 3.52 3.30
CA ASN A 108 -2.56 4.00 4.61
C ASN A 108 -1.60 3.50 5.70
N ASP A 109 -1.45 4.29 6.76
CA ASP A 109 -0.57 4.07 7.91
C ASP A 109 -1.37 3.74 9.19
N GLU A 110 -0.68 3.57 10.32
CA GLU A 110 -1.31 3.30 11.63
C GLU A 110 -2.10 4.50 12.18
N ASN A 111 -1.93 5.72 11.62
CA ASN A 111 -2.70 6.90 11.99
C ASN A 111 -3.96 7.07 11.12
N THR A 112 -4.00 6.43 9.95
CA THR A 112 -5.12 6.38 9.00
C THR A 112 -5.75 4.98 8.99
N LEU A 113 -5.97 4.46 10.19
CA LEU A 113 -6.71 3.22 10.40
C LEU A 113 -8.18 3.43 10.02
N ARG A 114 -8.74 2.47 9.28
CA ARG A 114 -10.15 2.46 8.88
C ARG A 114 -11.05 2.56 10.10
N SER A 115 -11.60 3.75 10.32
CA SER A 115 -12.66 4.03 11.26
C SER A 115 -13.79 4.66 10.45
N SER A 116 -14.80 3.84 10.15
CA SER A 116 -15.91 4.22 9.26
C SER A 116 -16.59 5.48 9.79
N GLY A 117 -16.47 6.60 9.06
CA GLY A 117 -17.02 7.91 9.45
C GLY A 117 -16.02 8.88 10.12
N SER A 118 -14.75 8.49 10.30
CA SER A 118 -13.69 9.38 10.79
C SER A 118 -13.02 10.17 9.66
N LYS A 119 -12.52 11.38 9.97
CA LYS A 119 -11.64 12.16 9.07
C LYS A 119 -10.32 11.45 8.75
N SER A 120 -9.99 10.40 9.49
CA SER A 120 -8.82 9.53 9.28
C SER A 120 -9.13 8.28 8.46
N ASP A 121 -10.36 8.13 7.94
CA ASP A 121 -10.70 6.97 7.12
C ASP A 121 -9.88 6.98 5.81
N PRO A 122 -9.31 5.84 5.39
CA PRO A 122 -8.54 5.74 4.15
C PRO A 122 -9.26 6.24 2.91
N TYR A 123 -10.59 6.25 2.91
CA TYR A 123 -11.40 6.74 1.79
C TYR A 123 -11.72 8.24 1.87
N ALA A 124 -11.52 8.85 3.04
CA ALA A 124 -11.66 10.29 3.23
C ALA A 124 -10.32 11.03 3.05
N VAL A 125 -9.19 10.31 3.20
CA VAL A 125 -7.83 10.87 3.11
C VAL A 125 -7.22 10.69 1.72
N PHE A 126 -7.61 9.64 0.99
CA PHE A 126 -7.22 9.41 -0.40
C PHE A 126 -7.96 10.37 -1.34
#